data_AF-A0A2N0NRC7-F1
#
_entry.id   AF-A0A2N0NRC7-F1
#
_cell.length_a   1.000
_cell.length_b   1.000
_cell.length_c   1.000
_cell.angle_alpha   90.00
_cell.angle_beta   90.00
_cell.angle_gamma   90.00
#
_symmetry.space_group_name_H-M   'P 1'
#
loop_
_entity.id
_entity.type
_entity.pdbx_description
1 polymer ?
#
loop_
_entity_poly.entity_id
_entity_poly.type
_entity_poly.pdbx_seq_one_letter_code
_entity_poly.pdbx_strand_id
1 'polypeptide(L)'
;PTGTLPPESFYIKINFLTSGSVLSFQSQVLPNVNPNPNLVWIVNSLTFGGFILTKFVPTSPNQFFIYGFLIDGYNSALIKWEFPEPEPIGIKGVYQILYNNTLLVSQLETDNSWRFQVIDLPKFNGNKDKGYFNFDNFNVESTDPAINSTISPDIQNVKINFYDPVELSDGIRDNIWNFNVKQKEVPFAPSMNGLLRLTPEGTKYFDSLPQEQRSNFFNILLNDLSNAIPVSRSRLTSNEKTQLDLSSVNEKQYLISIGVEETRVDNDISVATVVNNTNTMVKSKDLTLINNGQASKYLDQSYGFIPTRFIMWVLT
;
A
#
# COMPACT_ATOMS: atom_id res chain seq x y z
N PRO A 1 -18.26 -38.60 37.83
CA PRO A 1 -17.37 -38.51 36.66
C PRO A 1 -18.10 -37.89 35.46
N THR A 2 -18.06 -36.57 35.36
CA THR A 2 -18.43 -35.81 34.15
C THR A 2 -17.53 -34.59 34.14
N GLY A 3 -16.29 -34.78 33.70
CA GLY A 3 -15.40 -33.68 33.39
C GLY A 3 -15.96 -32.96 32.18
N THR A 4 -16.55 -31.79 32.40
CA THR A 4 -16.90 -30.86 31.32
C THR A 4 -15.61 -30.47 30.60
N LEU A 5 -15.45 -30.92 29.36
CA LEU A 5 -14.42 -30.41 28.46
C LEU A 5 -14.54 -28.87 28.39
N PRO A 6 -13.44 -28.11 28.42
CA PRO A 6 -13.51 -26.67 28.25
C PRO A 6 -14.17 -26.34 26.90
N PRO A 7 -14.94 -25.24 26.81
CA PRO A 7 -15.62 -24.87 25.57
C PRO A 7 -14.61 -24.68 24.44
N GLU A 8 -14.81 -25.40 23.33
CA GLU A 8 -13.99 -25.26 22.13
C GLU A 8 -14.16 -23.86 21.56
N SER A 9 -13.06 -23.12 21.45
CA SER A 9 -13.06 -21.82 20.79
C SER A 9 -13.03 -22.03 19.27
N PHE A 10 -13.91 -21.33 18.57
CA PHE A 10 -13.99 -21.37 17.11
C PHE A 10 -14.05 -19.96 16.54
N TYR A 11 -13.52 -19.80 15.32
CA TYR A 11 -13.73 -18.59 14.52
C TYR A 11 -14.86 -18.80 13.54
N ILE A 12 -15.52 -17.70 13.19
CA ILE A 12 -16.50 -17.64 12.12
C ILE A 12 -15.87 -16.84 10.99
N LYS A 13 -15.84 -17.43 9.80
CA LYS A 13 -15.56 -16.74 8.54
C LYS A 13 -16.88 -16.43 7.84
N ILE A 14 -17.08 -15.16 7.53
CA ILE A 14 -18.22 -14.68 6.75
C ILE A 14 -17.65 -14.01 5.50
N ASN A 15 -18.00 -14.52 4.33
CA ASN A 15 -17.77 -13.83 3.07
C ASN A 15 -19.05 -13.08 2.70
N PHE A 16 -18.94 -11.81 2.33
CA PHE A 16 -20.09 -10.99 1.96
C PHE A 16 -19.70 -10.00 0.87
N LEU A 17 -20.68 -9.63 0.03
CA LEU A 17 -20.55 -8.55 -0.94
C LEU A 17 -20.53 -7.21 -0.21
N THR A 18 -19.98 -6.17 -0.84
CA THR A 18 -20.00 -4.80 -0.29
C THR A 18 -21.41 -4.26 -0.07
N SER A 19 -22.44 -4.80 -0.74
CA SER A 19 -23.86 -4.54 -0.45
C SER A 19 -24.38 -5.19 0.83
N GLY A 20 -23.58 -6.01 1.50
CA GLY A 20 -23.94 -6.71 2.74
C GLY A 20 -24.55 -8.10 2.53
N SER A 21 -24.71 -8.55 1.28
CA SER A 21 -25.19 -9.90 0.98
C SER A 21 -24.15 -10.95 1.40
N VAL A 22 -24.52 -11.89 2.26
CA VAL A 22 -23.64 -12.98 2.69
C VAL A 22 -23.51 -14.02 1.57
N LEU A 23 -22.26 -14.24 1.12
CA LEU A 23 -21.91 -15.23 0.11
C LEU A 23 -21.70 -16.61 0.72
N SER A 24 -21.04 -16.67 1.88
CA SER A 24 -20.81 -17.94 2.57
C SER A 24 -20.50 -17.74 4.05
N PHE A 25 -20.85 -18.75 4.84
CA PHE A 25 -20.59 -18.83 6.27
C PHE A 25 -19.87 -20.13 6.59
N GLN A 26 -18.74 -20.06 7.28
CA GLN A 26 -17.95 -21.22 7.71
C GLN A 26 -17.43 -21.02 9.13
N SER A 27 -17.42 -22.09 9.94
CA SER A 27 -16.76 -22.08 11.24
C SER A 27 -15.44 -22.86 11.20
N GLN A 28 -14.46 -22.38 11.95
CA GLN A 28 -13.14 -22.98 12.07
C GLN A 28 -12.88 -23.30 13.54
N VAL A 29 -12.73 -24.58 13.86
CA VAL A 29 -12.27 -25.00 15.19
C VAL A 29 -10.78 -24.72 15.31
N LEU A 30 -10.37 -24.13 16.43
CA LEU A 30 -8.98 -23.77 16.68
C LEU A 30 -8.20 -24.93 17.31
N PRO A 31 -6.90 -25.02 17.04
CA PRO A 31 -6.07 -25.99 17.73
C PRO A 31 -5.98 -25.61 19.22
N ASN A 32 -6.23 -26.58 20.09
CA ASN A 32 -6.13 -26.40 21.54
C ASN A 32 -4.68 -26.51 21.99
N VAL A 33 -3.91 -25.45 21.72
CA VAL A 33 -2.51 -25.37 22.11
C VAL A 33 -2.43 -24.55 23.39
N ASN A 34 -2.24 -25.24 24.52
CA ASN A 34 -2.35 -24.75 25.90
C ASN A 34 -3.79 -24.36 26.33
N PRO A 35 -4.39 -25.08 27.31
CA PRO A 35 -5.76 -24.85 27.76
C PRO A 35 -5.94 -23.59 28.62
N ASN A 36 -4.90 -22.75 28.80
CA ASN A 36 -5.05 -21.48 29.52
C ASN A 36 -6.10 -20.60 28.81
N PRO A 37 -7.27 -20.36 29.45
CA PRO A 37 -8.39 -19.69 28.80
C PRO A 37 -8.15 -18.19 28.58
N ASN A 38 -7.13 -17.61 29.22
CA ASN A 38 -6.78 -16.19 29.07
C ASN A 38 -5.93 -15.91 27.82
N LEU A 39 -5.44 -16.94 27.13
CA LEU A 39 -4.59 -16.79 25.94
C LEU A 39 -5.40 -17.11 24.68
N VAL A 40 -5.74 -16.06 23.92
CA VAL A 40 -6.57 -16.13 22.72
C VAL A 40 -5.67 -16.21 21.47
N TRP A 41 -6.15 -16.91 20.45
CA TRP A 41 -5.56 -16.85 19.12
C TRP A 41 -5.76 -15.45 18.52
N ILE A 42 -4.76 -14.94 17.82
CA ILE A 42 -4.85 -13.70 17.05
C ILE A 42 -4.92 -14.10 15.58
N VAL A 43 -5.89 -13.55 14.86
CA VAL A 43 -6.11 -13.81 13.43
C VAL A 43 -5.74 -12.57 12.64
N ASN A 44 -4.83 -12.73 11.69
CA ASN A 44 -4.48 -11.68 10.72
C ASN A 44 -4.70 -12.20 9.30
N SER A 45 -5.21 -11.34 8.42
CA SER A 45 -5.34 -11.64 7.00
C SER A 45 -3.97 -11.65 6.32
N LEU A 46 -3.79 -12.55 5.37
CA LEU A 46 -2.60 -12.60 4.53
C LEU A 46 -2.85 -11.86 3.20
N THR A 47 -1.77 -11.31 2.63
CA THR A 47 -1.83 -10.50 1.40
C THR A 47 -2.45 -11.26 0.22
N PHE A 48 -2.08 -12.54 0.05
CA PHE A 48 -2.54 -13.37 -1.08
C PHE A 48 -3.67 -14.33 -0.69
N GLY A 49 -4.59 -13.85 0.16
CA GLY A 49 -5.71 -14.65 0.69
C GLY A 49 -5.29 -15.57 1.83
N GLY A 50 -6.28 -16.07 2.58
CA GLY A 50 -6.04 -16.87 3.79
C GLY A 50 -5.73 -16.03 5.03
N PHE A 51 -5.42 -16.72 6.12
CA PHE A 51 -5.20 -16.13 7.44
C PHE A 51 -4.01 -16.79 8.13
N ILE A 52 -3.35 -16.02 9.00
CA ILE A 52 -2.44 -16.56 10.02
C ILE A 52 -3.10 -16.48 11.39
N LEU A 53 -3.06 -17.60 12.10
CA LEU A 53 -3.39 -17.73 13.50
C LEU A 53 -2.11 -17.70 14.30
N THR A 54 -2.00 -16.80 15.27
CA THR A 54 -0.86 -16.74 16.19
C THR A 54 -1.30 -16.81 17.64
N LYS A 55 -0.56 -17.50 18.49
CA LYS A 55 -0.81 -17.54 19.93
C LYS A 55 0.48 -17.38 20.72
N PHE A 56 0.47 -16.50 21.70
CA PHE A 56 1.62 -16.23 22.56
C PHE A 56 1.43 -16.93 23.90
N VAL A 57 2.44 -17.67 24.34
CA VAL A 57 2.44 -18.38 25.62
C VAL A 57 3.65 -17.96 26.44
N PRO A 58 3.47 -17.31 27.61
CA PRO A 58 4.58 -16.96 28.48
C PRO A 58 5.21 -18.23 29.08
N THR A 59 6.54 -18.31 29.04
CA THR A 59 7.32 -19.44 29.58
C THR A 59 8.17 -19.03 30.78
N SER A 60 8.61 -17.77 30.79
CA SER A 60 9.29 -17.11 31.91
C SER A 60 8.91 -15.63 31.90
N PRO A 61 9.28 -14.83 32.93
CA PRO A 61 8.98 -13.40 32.96
C PRO A 61 9.46 -12.65 31.70
N ASN A 62 10.50 -13.16 31.05
CA ASN A 62 11.15 -12.51 29.91
C ASN A 62 11.14 -13.32 28.61
N GLN A 63 10.32 -14.38 28.52
CA GLN A 63 10.34 -15.29 27.37
C GLN A 63 8.95 -15.80 27.03
N PHE A 64 8.65 -15.79 25.73
CA PHE A 64 7.40 -16.29 25.19
C PHE A 64 7.67 -17.37 24.13
N PHE A 65 6.70 -18.25 23.97
CA PHE A 65 6.56 -19.08 22.77
C PHE A 65 5.49 -18.48 21.88
N ILE A 66 5.77 -18.38 20.59
CA ILE A 66 4.75 -18.13 19.57
C ILE A 66 4.42 -19.44 18.87
N TYR A 67 3.11 -19.69 18.76
CA TYR A 67 2.54 -20.74 17.94
C TYR A 67 1.92 -20.13 16.70
N GLY A 68 2.00 -20.81 15.57
CA GLY A 68 1.52 -20.26 14.32
C GLY A 68 0.99 -21.29 13.33
N PHE A 69 -0.21 -21.01 12.83
CA PHE A 69 -0.85 -21.83 11.82
C PHE A 69 -1.42 -20.95 10.72
N LEU A 70 -1.35 -21.43 9.49
CA LEU A 70 -1.93 -20.80 8.32
C LEU A 70 -3.25 -21.49 7.97
N ILE A 71 -4.18 -20.74 7.42
CA ILE A 71 -5.46 -21.24 6.90
C ILE A 71 -5.63 -20.67 5.50
N ASP A 72 -5.88 -21.52 4.50
CA ASP A 72 -6.06 -21.10 3.11
C ASP A 72 -7.37 -20.31 2.88
N GLY A 73 -8.31 -20.44 3.81
CA GLY A 73 -9.61 -19.76 3.81
C GLY A 73 -10.71 -20.52 3.05
N TYR A 74 -10.43 -21.62 2.38
CA TYR A 74 -11.40 -22.45 1.69
C TYR A 74 -11.60 -23.80 2.39
N ASN A 75 -10.49 -24.37 2.86
CA ASN A 75 -10.45 -25.58 3.65
C ASN A 75 -10.22 -25.22 5.11
N SER A 76 -10.94 -25.89 6.00
CA SER A 76 -10.72 -25.76 7.43
C SER A 76 -9.43 -26.42 7.95
N ALA A 77 -8.52 -26.78 7.05
CA ALA A 77 -7.28 -27.45 7.38
C ALA A 77 -6.24 -26.43 7.88
N LEU A 78 -5.69 -26.70 9.06
CA LEU A 78 -4.58 -25.94 9.60
C LEU A 78 -3.30 -26.37 8.90
N ILE A 79 -2.62 -25.39 8.32
CA ILE A 79 -1.32 -25.56 7.66
C ILE A 79 -0.25 -25.08 8.64
N LYS A 80 0.78 -25.89 8.87
CA LYS A 80 1.91 -25.48 9.71
C LYS A 80 2.71 -24.41 8.97
N TRP A 81 3.07 -23.34 9.65
CA TRP A 81 4.07 -22.41 9.13
C TRP A 81 5.46 -23.07 9.06
N GLU A 82 6.41 -22.43 8.38
CA GLU A 82 7.75 -22.98 8.20
C GLU A 82 8.67 -22.78 9.42
N PHE A 83 8.24 -21.99 10.41
CA PHE A 83 8.97 -21.87 11.66
C PHE A 83 8.86 -23.15 12.51
N PRO A 84 9.87 -23.43 13.37
CA PRO A 84 9.73 -24.42 14.43
C PRO A 84 8.50 -24.13 15.30
N GLU A 85 7.83 -25.20 15.75
CA GLU A 85 6.57 -25.09 16.48
C GLU A 85 6.69 -25.76 17.86
N PRO A 86 6.67 -25.00 18.98
CA PRO A 86 6.64 -23.52 19.06
C PRO A 86 7.99 -22.84 18.81
N GLU A 87 7.94 -21.57 18.43
CA GLU A 87 9.14 -20.73 18.25
C GLU A 87 9.39 -19.84 19.48
N PRO A 88 10.59 -19.85 20.09
CA PRO A 88 10.93 -18.98 21.21
C PRO A 88 11.20 -17.53 20.78
N ILE A 89 10.56 -16.58 21.47
CA ILE A 89 10.72 -15.14 21.22
C ILE A 89 11.02 -14.37 22.52
N GLY A 90 11.69 -13.23 22.40
CA GLY A 90 12.02 -12.35 23.53
C GLY A 90 10.83 -11.53 24.06
N ILE A 91 11.08 -10.69 25.09
CA ILE A 91 10.06 -9.90 25.79
C ILE A 91 9.14 -9.06 24.91
N LYS A 92 9.67 -8.53 23.81
CA LYS A 92 8.92 -7.68 22.89
C LYS A 92 8.29 -8.45 21.74
N GLY A 93 8.60 -9.74 21.60
CA GLY A 93 8.02 -10.71 20.68
C GLY A 93 7.20 -10.13 19.53
N VAL A 94 7.87 -9.59 18.52
CA VAL A 94 7.22 -8.94 17.38
C VAL A 94 7.20 -9.91 16.20
N TYR A 95 6.07 -9.98 15.51
CA TYR A 95 6.04 -10.48 14.14
C TYR A 95 5.38 -9.46 13.22
N GLN A 96 5.73 -9.53 11.94
CA GLN A 96 5.16 -8.67 10.92
C GLN A 96 5.03 -9.42 9.59
N ILE A 97 3.86 -9.29 8.96
CA ILE A 97 3.67 -9.68 7.56
C ILE A 97 4.13 -8.51 6.70
N LEU A 98 5.11 -8.75 5.84
CA LEU A 98 5.70 -7.75 4.95
C LEU A 98 5.00 -7.74 3.59
N TYR A 99 5.07 -6.60 2.90
CA TYR A 99 4.40 -6.39 1.60
C TYR A 99 4.86 -7.38 0.51
N ASN A 100 6.12 -7.83 0.58
CA ASN A 100 6.67 -8.86 -0.30
C ASN A 100 6.16 -10.29 0.03
N ASN A 101 5.10 -10.42 0.83
CA ASN A 101 4.49 -11.68 1.23
C ASN A 101 5.44 -12.61 2.02
N THR A 102 6.24 -12.01 2.90
CA THR A 102 7.09 -12.74 3.85
C THR A 102 6.61 -12.48 5.27
N LEU A 103 6.81 -13.44 6.15
CA LEU A 103 6.56 -13.31 7.58
C LEU A 103 7.88 -13.18 8.32
N LEU A 104 8.02 -12.09 9.06
CA LEU A 104 9.18 -11.81 9.90
C LEU A 104 8.80 -12.04 11.37
N VAL A 105 9.63 -12.81 12.10
CA VAL A 105 9.45 -13.09 13.53
C VAL A 105 10.74 -12.78 14.29
N SER A 106 10.63 -12.00 15.37
CA SER A 106 11.75 -11.67 16.25
C SER A 106 12.22 -12.88 17.05
N GLN A 107 13.53 -13.07 17.12
CA GLN A 107 14.16 -14.13 17.91
C GLN A 107 14.49 -13.65 19.33
N LEU A 108 14.94 -14.58 20.19
CA LEU A 108 15.48 -14.22 21.50
C LEU A 108 16.66 -13.24 21.35
N GLU A 109 16.60 -12.17 22.14
CA GLU A 109 17.69 -11.20 22.27
C GLU A 109 18.85 -11.88 23.03
N THR A 110 20.08 -11.68 22.56
CA THR A 110 21.29 -12.05 23.31
C THR A 110 21.98 -10.78 23.80
N ASP A 111 23.00 -10.93 24.66
CA ASP A 111 23.70 -9.85 25.38
C ASP A 111 24.32 -8.72 24.52
N ASN A 112 24.14 -8.73 23.18
CA ASN A 112 24.38 -7.60 22.27
C ASN A 112 23.87 -7.85 20.81
N SER A 113 22.89 -8.73 20.59
CA SER A 113 22.36 -8.95 19.24
C SER A 113 20.85 -9.20 19.23
N TRP A 114 20.19 -8.64 18.23
CA TRP A 114 18.82 -8.98 17.86
C TRP A 114 18.85 -9.67 16.50
N ARG A 115 17.90 -10.58 16.27
CA ARG A 115 17.79 -11.35 15.03
C ARG A 115 16.33 -11.52 14.66
N PHE A 116 16.10 -11.69 13.38
CA PHE A 116 14.81 -12.06 12.84
C PHE A 116 14.96 -13.34 12.04
N GLN A 117 13.95 -14.20 12.12
CA GLN A 117 13.75 -15.22 11.10
C GLN A 117 12.70 -14.71 10.12
N VAL A 118 12.84 -15.09 8.86
CA VAL A 118 11.96 -14.70 7.76
C VAL A 118 11.61 -15.95 6.98
N ILE A 119 10.32 -16.13 6.70
CA ILE A 119 9.81 -17.19 5.83
C ILE A 119 8.94 -16.60 4.73
N ASP A 120 8.90 -17.26 3.58
CA ASP A 120 7.93 -16.95 2.55
C ASP A 120 6.54 -17.44 2.99
N LEU A 121 5.50 -16.65 2.72
CA LEU A 121 4.13 -17.07 2.97
C LEU A 121 3.53 -17.72 1.71
N PRO A 122 2.72 -18.78 1.85
CA PRO A 122 1.99 -19.35 0.72
C PRO A 122 0.96 -18.37 0.16
N LYS A 123 0.72 -18.45 -1.14
CA LYS A 123 -0.32 -17.68 -1.83
C LYS A 123 -1.59 -18.53 -1.94
N PHE A 124 -2.60 -18.23 -1.14
CA PHE A 124 -3.84 -19.00 -1.08
C PHE A 124 -4.90 -18.57 -2.10
N ASN A 125 -4.64 -17.51 -2.85
CA ASN A 125 -5.53 -17.02 -3.91
C ASN A 125 -5.57 -17.92 -5.17
N GLY A 126 -4.97 -19.11 -5.17
CA GLY A 126 -5.11 -20.09 -6.25
C GLY A 126 -4.59 -19.61 -7.62
N ASN A 127 -3.54 -18.78 -7.65
CA ASN A 127 -3.03 -18.15 -8.87
C ASN A 127 -4.03 -17.21 -9.58
N LYS A 128 -5.03 -16.69 -8.85
CA LYS A 128 -5.95 -15.65 -9.36
C LYS A 128 -5.22 -14.37 -9.76
N ASP A 129 -4.08 -14.07 -9.14
CA ASP A 129 -3.27 -12.92 -9.51
C ASP A 129 -2.68 -13.07 -10.92
N LYS A 130 -3.32 -12.42 -11.89
CA LYS A 130 -2.84 -12.31 -13.29
C LYS A 130 -1.99 -11.06 -13.53
N GLY A 131 -1.33 -10.55 -12.49
CA GLY A 131 -0.55 -9.29 -12.53
C GLY A 131 -1.36 -8.06 -12.12
N TYR A 132 -2.61 -8.26 -11.67
CA TYR A 132 -3.48 -7.20 -11.18
C TYR A 132 -3.26 -6.86 -9.71
N PHE A 133 -2.43 -7.64 -8.98
CA PHE A 133 -2.01 -7.31 -7.62
C PHE A 133 -1.35 -5.92 -7.50
N ASN A 134 -0.61 -5.47 -8.51
CA ASN A 134 0.00 -4.14 -8.52
C ASN A 134 -1.04 -3.00 -8.45
N PHE A 135 -2.31 -3.31 -8.69
CA PHE A 135 -3.45 -2.40 -8.60
C PHE A 135 -4.38 -2.77 -7.44
N ASP A 136 -3.87 -3.54 -6.47
CA ASP A 136 -4.56 -4.01 -5.27
C ASP A 136 -5.90 -4.73 -5.55
N ASN A 137 -6.06 -5.34 -6.74
CA ASN A 137 -7.31 -5.98 -7.14
C ASN A 137 -7.11 -7.42 -7.64
N PHE A 138 -7.23 -8.38 -6.72
CA PHE A 138 -7.19 -9.81 -7.02
C PHE A 138 -8.45 -10.37 -7.68
N ASN A 139 -9.55 -9.60 -7.69
CA ASN A 139 -10.80 -10.08 -8.26
C ASN A 139 -10.84 -9.91 -9.78
N VAL A 140 -9.94 -9.11 -10.37
CA VAL A 140 -9.85 -8.97 -11.83
C VAL A 140 -9.25 -10.23 -12.44
N GLU A 141 -10.03 -10.89 -13.29
CA GLU A 141 -9.61 -12.06 -14.05
C GLU A 141 -8.86 -11.63 -15.33
N SER A 142 -9.41 -10.68 -16.08
CA SER A 142 -8.81 -10.17 -17.31
C SER A 142 -9.38 -8.81 -17.69
N THR A 143 -8.64 -8.09 -18.54
CA THR A 143 -9.09 -6.84 -19.17
C THR A 143 -8.93 -6.90 -20.67
N ASP A 144 -9.80 -6.20 -21.37
CA ASP A 144 -9.67 -5.92 -22.80
C ASP A 144 -9.85 -4.40 -23.00
N PRO A 145 -8.78 -3.66 -23.34
CA PRO A 145 -7.44 -4.14 -23.66
C PRO A 145 -6.68 -4.69 -22.44
N ALA A 146 -5.71 -5.58 -22.69
CA ALA A 146 -4.89 -6.18 -21.64
C ALA A 146 -4.05 -5.10 -20.92
N ILE A 147 -3.70 -5.34 -19.65
CA ILE A 147 -2.79 -4.44 -18.92
C ILE A 147 -1.46 -4.28 -19.67
N ASN A 148 -0.91 -3.07 -19.64
CA ASN A 148 0.30 -2.67 -20.37
C ASN A 148 0.20 -2.76 -21.91
N SER A 149 -0.99 -2.97 -22.47
CA SER A 149 -1.19 -2.88 -23.93
C SER A 149 -1.26 -1.42 -24.41
N THR A 150 -0.81 -1.18 -25.64
CA THR A 150 -1.04 0.09 -26.32
C THR A 150 -2.48 0.13 -26.82
N ILE A 151 -3.22 1.17 -26.45
CA ILE A 151 -4.62 1.34 -26.82
C ILE A 151 -4.77 2.45 -27.85
N SER A 152 -5.72 2.29 -28.76
CA SER A 152 -6.06 3.34 -29.71
C SER A 152 -6.86 4.45 -29.01
N PRO A 153 -6.63 5.74 -29.30
CA PRO A 153 -7.37 6.85 -28.67
C PRO A 153 -8.88 6.82 -28.90
N ASP A 154 -9.34 6.13 -29.95
CA ASP A 154 -10.72 5.95 -30.38
C ASP A 154 -11.41 4.71 -29.78
N ILE A 155 -10.78 4.05 -28.80
CA ILE A 155 -11.39 2.92 -28.11
C ILE A 155 -12.71 3.34 -27.43
N GLN A 156 -13.78 2.60 -27.71
CA GLN A 156 -15.11 2.93 -27.21
C GLN A 156 -15.43 2.25 -25.88
N ASN A 157 -14.89 1.04 -25.67
CA ASN A 157 -15.23 0.21 -24.53
C ASN A 157 -13.97 -0.44 -23.96
N VAL A 158 -13.91 -0.51 -22.63
CA VAL A 158 -12.97 -1.35 -21.90
C VAL A 158 -13.78 -2.42 -21.19
N LYS A 159 -13.36 -3.67 -21.33
CA LYS A 159 -13.97 -4.80 -20.64
C LYS A 159 -13.10 -5.20 -19.47
N ILE A 160 -13.71 -5.42 -18.31
CA ILE A 160 -13.07 -5.98 -17.14
C ILE A 160 -13.88 -7.20 -16.73
N ASN A 161 -13.25 -8.37 -16.75
CA ASN A 161 -13.85 -9.60 -16.25
C ASN A 161 -13.38 -9.83 -14.82
N PHE A 162 -14.31 -10.22 -13.95
CA PHE A 162 -14.05 -10.48 -12.54
C PHE A 162 -14.34 -11.95 -12.21
N TYR A 163 -13.58 -12.55 -11.29
CA TYR A 163 -13.85 -13.91 -10.82
C TYR A 163 -15.15 -13.99 -10.02
N ASP A 164 -15.37 -13.03 -9.14
CA ASP A 164 -16.55 -12.94 -8.28
C ASP A 164 -17.46 -11.79 -8.75
N PRO A 165 -18.80 -11.92 -8.62
CA PRO A 165 -19.74 -10.88 -9.04
C PRO A 165 -19.41 -9.53 -8.41
N VAL A 166 -19.44 -8.49 -9.23
CA VAL A 166 -19.26 -7.11 -8.77
C VAL A 166 -20.59 -6.37 -8.84
N GLU A 167 -20.87 -5.58 -7.81
CA GLU A 167 -22.00 -4.68 -7.80
C GLU A 167 -21.52 -3.30 -8.21
N LEU A 168 -22.15 -2.74 -9.24
CA LEU A 168 -21.89 -1.38 -9.66
C LEU A 168 -22.51 -0.43 -8.64
N SER A 169 -21.81 0.66 -8.31
CA SER A 169 -22.42 1.70 -7.48
C SER A 169 -23.65 2.26 -8.19
N ASP A 170 -24.68 2.66 -7.42
CA ASP A 170 -25.98 3.14 -7.93
C ASP A 170 -25.90 4.29 -8.98
N GLY A 171 -24.73 4.90 -9.16
CA GLY A 171 -24.45 5.88 -10.20
C GLY A 171 -24.05 5.31 -11.57
N ILE A 172 -23.88 3.99 -11.70
CA ILE A 172 -23.39 3.32 -12.92
C ILE A 172 -24.39 2.23 -13.32
N ARG A 173 -25.10 2.44 -14.44
CA ARG A 173 -26.09 1.48 -14.94
C ARG A 173 -25.42 0.25 -15.55
N ASP A 174 -26.02 -0.93 -15.33
CA ASP A 174 -25.60 -2.20 -15.92
C ASP A 174 -25.39 -2.08 -17.43
N ASN A 175 -24.26 -2.61 -17.91
CA ASN A 175 -23.92 -2.75 -19.33
C ASN A 175 -23.88 -1.44 -20.15
N ILE A 176 -23.79 -0.27 -19.50
CA ILE A 176 -23.65 1.03 -20.19
C ILE A 176 -22.42 1.76 -19.64
N TRP A 177 -21.24 1.37 -20.10
CA TRP A 177 -20.04 2.19 -20.01
C TRP A 177 -19.86 2.99 -21.29
N ASN A 178 -20.71 3.99 -21.51
CA ASN A 178 -20.47 4.95 -22.58
C ASN A 178 -19.53 6.05 -22.09
N PHE A 179 -18.23 5.75 -22.09
CA PHE A 179 -17.23 6.81 -21.98
C PHE A 179 -17.16 7.54 -23.33
N ASN A 180 -17.97 8.59 -23.48
CA ASN A 180 -17.73 9.57 -24.53
C ASN A 180 -16.50 10.38 -24.15
N VAL A 181 -15.32 9.82 -24.41
CA VAL A 181 -14.05 10.53 -24.32
C VAL A 181 -13.94 11.40 -25.56
N LYS A 182 -14.53 12.59 -25.50
CA LYS A 182 -14.04 13.66 -26.36
C LYS A 182 -12.70 14.08 -25.78
N GLN A 183 -11.62 13.90 -26.53
CA GLN A 183 -10.35 14.54 -26.19
C GLN A 183 -10.66 16.02 -26.01
N LYS A 184 -10.60 16.48 -24.76
CA LYS A 184 -10.55 17.90 -24.50
C LYS A 184 -9.19 18.30 -25.01
N GLU A 185 -9.15 19.01 -26.14
CA GLU A 185 -7.93 19.71 -26.56
C GLU A 185 -7.53 20.61 -25.39
N VAL A 186 -6.55 20.15 -24.60
CA VAL A 186 -6.00 20.96 -23.54
C VAL A 186 -4.99 21.86 -24.26
N PRO A 187 -5.19 23.17 -24.26
CA PRO A 187 -4.27 24.07 -24.94
C PRO A 187 -2.86 23.87 -24.37
N PHE A 188 -1.86 24.12 -25.23
CA PHE A 188 -0.46 24.10 -24.83
C PHE A 188 -0.26 24.86 -23.51
N ALA A 189 0.45 24.23 -22.59
CA ALA A 189 0.81 24.79 -21.31
C ALA A 189 2.34 24.78 -21.18
N PRO A 190 2.98 25.94 -20.91
CA PRO A 190 4.43 26.04 -20.81
C PRO A 190 4.95 25.32 -19.56
N SER A 191 6.26 25.04 -19.54
CA SER A 191 6.92 24.43 -18.37
C SER A 191 6.61 25.21 -17.09
N MET A 192 6.41 24.51 -15.98
CA MET A 192 5.99 25.09 -14.71
C MET A 192 6.71 24.44 -13.54
N ASN A 193 7.13 25.25 -12.58
CA ASN A 193 7.55 24.76 -11.27
C ASN A 193 6.39 24.84 -10.29
N GLY A 194 6.33 23.92 -9.34
CA GLY A 194 5.47 24.03 -8.18
C GLY A 194 6.12 23.50 -6.92
N LEU A 195 5.56 23.91 -5.80
CA LEU A 195 6.02 23.54 -4.47
C LEU A 195 5.18 22.40 -3.92
N LEU A 196 5.89 21.45 -3.34
CA LEU A 196 5.34 20.45 -2.44
C LEU A 196 5.88 20.71 -1.04
N ARG A 197 5.16 20.26 -0.03
CA ARG A 197 5.62 20.30 1.37
C ARG A 197 5.84 18.90 1.90
N LEU A 198 6.93 18.72 2.65
CA LEU A 198 7.16 17.50 3.43
C LEU A 198 6.39 17.56 4.75
N THR A 199 5.94 16.40 5.25
CA THR A 199 5.44 16.30 6.62
C THR A 199 6.57 16.58 7.63
N PRO A 200 6.25 16.85 8.90
CA PRO A 200 7.24 16.98 9.97
C PRO A 200 8.14 15.75 10.08
N GLU A 201 7.59 14.54 9.96
CA GLU A 201 8.32 13.27 9.95
C GLU A 201 9.22 13.16 8.71
N GLY A 202 8.68 13.54 7.55
CA GLY A 202 9.43 13.59 6.29
C GLY A 202 10.61 14.55 6.34
N THR A 203 10.44 15.68 7.01
CA THR A 203 11.49 16.69 7.21
C THR A 203 12.59 16.15 8.13
N LYS A 204 12.21 15.50 9.24
CA LYS A 204 13.16 14.82 10.15
C LYS A 204 13.93 13.71 9.42
N TYR A 205 13.24 12.93 8.60
CA TYR A 205 13.86 11.89 7.77
C TYR A 205 14.84 12.48 6.76
N PHE A 206 14.45 13.54 6.03
CA PHE A 206 15.33 14.18 5.07
C PHE A 206 16.58 14.78 5.74
N ASP A 207 16.43 15.40 6.91
CA ASP A 207 17.56 15.94 7.68
C ASP A 207 18.53 14.86 8.14
N SER A 208 18.04 13.65 8.45
CA SER A 208 18.89 12.52 8.88
C SER A 208 19.67 11.88 7.74
N LEU A 209 19.33 12.15 6.48
CA LEU A 209 20.07 11.65 5.32
C LEU A 209 21.44 12.33 5.20
N PRO A 210 22.52 11.55 4.92
CA PRO A 210 23.81 12.09 4.54
C PRO A 210 23.67 13.03 3.34
N GLN A 211 24.48 14.09 3.28
CA GLN A 211 24.37 15.10 2.24
C GLN A 211 24.46 14.52 0.81
N GLU A 212 25.30 13.50 0.62
CA GLU A 212 25.44 12.77 -0.66
C GLU A 212 24.18 11.98 -1.05
N GLN A 213 23.36 11.55 -0.08
CA GLN A 213 22.12 10.79 -0.31
C GLN A 213 20.88 11.69 -0.48
N ARG A 214 20.99 12.99 -0.18
CA ARG A 214 19.86 13.92 -0.31
C ARG A 214 19.43 14.11 -1.76
N SER A 215 20.36 14.08 -2.72
CA SER A 215 20.04 14.08 -4.16
C SER A 215 19.21 12.84 -4.54
N ASN A 216 19.54 11.68 -3.99
CA ASN A 216 18.80 10.44 -4.23
C ASN A 216 17.35 10.51 -3.75
N PHE A 217 17.06 11.24 -2.66
CA PHE A 217 15.69 11.49 -2.20
C PHE A 217 14.85 12.17 -3.29
N PHE A 218 15.38 13.21 -3.94
CA PHE A 218 14.68 13.90 -5.03
C PHE A 218 14.49 12.97 -6.23
N ASN A 219 15.52 12.21 -6.62
CA ASN A 219 15.39 11.29 -7.74
C ASN A 219 14.32 10.21 -7.49
N ILE A 220 14.27 9.64 -6.28
CA ILE A 220 13.23 8.70 -5.85
C ILE A 220 11.85 9.37 -5.88
N LEU A 221 11.73 10.57 -5.34
CA LEU A 221 10.46 11.31 -5.36
C LEU A 221 9.94 11.53 -6.79
N LEU A 222 10.82 11.90 -7.71
CA LEU A 222 10.44 12.10 -9.11
C LEU A 222 10.02 10.78 -9.79
N ASN A 223 10.63 9.65 -9.43
CA ASN A 223 10.21 8.31 -9.89
C ASN A 223 8.84 7.94 -9.30
N ASP A 224 8.64 8.16 -8.01
CA ASP A 224 7.36 7.91 -7.34
C ASP A 224 6.24 8.72 -8.01
N LEU A 225 6.49 10.00 -8.32
CA LEU A 225 5.53 10.87 -9.02
C LEU A 225 5.25 10.41 -10.45
N SER A 226 6.26 9.99 -11.23
CA SER A 226 6.05 9.49 -12.59
C SER A 226 5.35 8.12 -12.65
N ASN A 227 5.41 7.34 -11.56
CA ASN A 227 4.67 6.09 -11.47
C ASN A 227 3.21 6.35 -11.07
N ALA A 228 2.97 7.32 -10.19
CA ALA A 228 1.63 7.67 -9.72
C ALA A 228 0.83 8.45 -10.77
N ILE A 229 1.49 9.34 -11.51
CA ILE A 229 0.90 10.21 -12.52
C ILE A 229 1.42 9.76 -13.87
N PRO A 230 0.58 9.62 -14.91
CA PRO A 230 1.00 9.16 -16.25
C PRO A 230 1.80 10.26 -17.00
N VAL A 231 2.92 10.69 -16.42
CA VAL A 231 3.85 11.67 -16.97
C VAL A 231 5.23 11.03 -17.07
N SER A 232 5.88 11.23 -18.22
CA SER A 232 7.24 10.71 -18.43
C SER A 232 8.20 11.26 -17.39
N ARG A 233 9.02 10.40 -16.77
CA ARG A 233 10.02 10.78 -15.77
C ARG A 233 10.97 11.89 -16.24
N SER A 234 11.32 11.90 -17.53
CA SER A 234 12.17 12.92 -18.17
C SER A 234 11.56 14.33 -18.15
N ARG A 235 10.24 14.44 -17.97
CA ARG A 235 9.54 15.73 -17.87
C ARG A 235 9.45 16.25 -16.44
N LEU A 236 9.90 15.50 -15.45
CA LEU A 236 9.91 15.94 -14.07
C LEU A 236 11.33 16.35 -13.66
N THR A 237 11.47 17.56 -13.13
CA THR A 237 12.75 18.12 -12.73
C THR A 237 12.73 18.57 -11.27
N SER A 238 13.90 18.69 -10.65
CA SER A 238 14.06 19.30 -9.35
C SER A 238 15.36 20.09 -9.31
N ASN A 239 15.40 21.13 -8.48
CA ASN A 239 16.63 21.86 -8.18
C ASN A 239 17.39 21.26 -6.99
N GLU A 240 16.87 20.16 -6.41
CA GLU A 240 17.43 19.43 -5.26
C GLU A 240 17.66 20.29 -4.02
N LYS A 241 16.89 21.38 -3.90
CA LYS A 241 16.95 22.32 -2.79
C LYS A 241 15.66 22.29 -1.98
N THR A 242 15.83 22.52 -0.68
CA THR A 242 14.74 22.66 0.28
C THR A 242 14.67 24.11 0.77
N GLN A 243 13.46 24.61 0.97
CA GLN A 243 13.21 25.87 1.66
C GLN A 243 12.44 25.58 2.95
N LEU A 244 12.77 26.28 4.05
CA LEU A 244 11.99 26.16 5.28
C LEU A 244 10.60 26.80 5.10
N ASP A 245 9.54 26.07 5.42
CA ASP A 245 8.19 26.62 5.46
C ASP A 245 7.98 27.40 6.76
N LEU A 246 8.00 28.73 6.66
CA LEU A 246 7.77 29.64 7.78
C LEU A 246 6.30 29.73 8.20
N SER A 247 5.38 29.15 7.42
CA SER A 247 3.95 29.12 7.77
C SER A 247 3.60 28.02 8.78
N SER A 248 4.49 27.04 8.98
CA SER A 248 4.33 26.01 10.00
C SER A 248 4.88 26.52 11.34
N VAL A 249 3.96 26.92 12.23
CA VAL A 249 4.31 27.61 13.49
C VAL A 249 4.87 26.65 14.54
N ASN A 250 4.55 25.36 14.43
CA ASN A 250 4.79 24.39 15.50
C ASN A 250 5.84 23.33 15.15
N GLU A 251 6.10 23.06 13.87
CA GLU A 251 7.02 22.01 13.45
C GLU A 251 7.79 22.39 12.18
N LYS A 252 9.09 22.06 12.16
CA LYS A 252 9.96 22.31 11.01
C LYS A 252 9.47 21.49 9.81
N GLN A 253 9.14 22.16 8.72
CA GLN A 253 8.75 21.53 7.45
C GLN A 253 9.51 22.12 6.27
N TYR A 254 9.88 21.29 5.31
CA TYR A 254 10.51 21.76 4.07
C TYR A 254 9.53 21.84 2.91
N LEU A 255 9.66 22.92 2.14
CA LEU A 255 9.15 23.07 0.79
C LEU A 255 10.21 22.58 -0.20
N ILE A 256 9.77 21.83 -1.21
CA ILE A 256 10.59 21.32 -2.29
C ILE A 256 9.99 21.73 -3.63
N SER A 257 10.86 22.12 -4.56
CA SER A 257 10.45 22.53 -5.90
C SER A 257 10.54 21.38 -6.88
N ILE A 258 9.43 21.11 -7.56
CA ILE A 258 9.33 20.15 -8.66
C ILE A 258 8.91 20.90 -9.92
N GLY A 259 9.68 20.73 -10.99
CA GLY A 259 9.37 21.22 -12.32
C GLY A 259 8.65 20.18 -13.16
N VAL A 260 7.74 20.65 -14.00
CA VAL A 260 7.05 19.88 -15.03
C VAL A 260 7.33 20.55 -16.36
N GLU A 261 8.06 19.82 -17.23
CA GLU A 261 8.44 20.31 -18.53
C GLU A 261 7.28 20.26 -19.52
N GLU A 262 7.23 21.26 -20.41
CA GLU A 262 6.32 21.31 -21.54
C GLU A 262 6.60 20.18 -22.54
N THR A 263 5.59 19.90 -23.36
CA THR A 263 5.66 18.91 -24.41
C THR A 263 4.97 19.47 -25.65
N ARG A 264 5.52 19.15 -26.82
CA ARG A 264 4.92 19.42 -28.13
C ARG A 264 4.48 18.12 -28.82
N VAL A 265 4.53 17.00 -28.11
CA VAL A 265 4.09 15.70 -28.60
C VAL A 265 2.58 15.64 -28.45
N ASP A 266 1.90 15.47 -29.57
CA ASP A 266 0.45 15.27 -29.59
C ASP A 266 0.09 14.03 -28.75
N ASN A 267 -0.98 14.13 -27.96
CA ASN A 267 -1.45 13.12 -26.99
C ASN A 267 -0.64 12.97 -25.68
N ASP A 268 0.46 13.70 -25.48
CA ASP A 268 1.14 13.73 -24.18
C ASP A 268 0.36 14.59 -23.16
N ILE A 269 0.49 14.28 -21.87
CA ILE A 269 -0.27 14.93 -20.81
C ILE A 269 0.16 16.40 -20.65
N SER A 270 -0.78 17.34 -20.76
CA SER A 270 -0.46 18.77 -20.63
C SER A 270 0.15 19.11 -19.26
N VAL A 271 1.00 20.12 -19.19
CA VAL A 271 1.57 20.60 -17.90
C VAL A 271 0.46 20.92 -16.90
N ALA A 272 -0.61 21.58 -17.36
CA ALA A 272 -1.76 21.90 -16.51
C ALA A 272 -2.43 20.64 -15.93
N THR A 273 -2.56 19.58 -16.72
CA THR A 273 -3.14 18.30 -16.26
C THR A 273 -2.21 17.60 -15.27
N VAL A 274 -0.90 17.56 -15.53
CA VAL A 274 0.08 16.99 -14.59
C VAL A 274 -0.02 17.70 -13.25
N VAL A 275 0.03 19.04 -13.25
CA VAL A 275 -0.07 19.86 -12.04
C VAL A 275 -1.35 19.57 -11.26
N ASN A 276 -2.50 19.53 -11.94
CA ASN A 276 -3.77 19.26 -11.30
C ASN A 276 -3.82 17.84 -10.72
N ASN A 277 -3.33 16.84 -11.46
CA ASN A 277 -3.27 15.46 -11.01
C ASN A 277 -2.33 15.31 -9.80
N THR A 278 -1.14 15.91 -9.83
CA THR A 278 -0.23 15.93 -8.67
C THR A 278 -0.90 16.51 -7.44
N ASN A 279 -1.56 17.67 -7.59
CA ASN A 279 -2.25 18.31 -6.47
C ASN A 279 -3.36 17.41 -5.91
N THR A 280 -4.21 16.83 -6.78
CA THR A 280 -5.29 15.93 -6.37
C THR A 280 -4.74 14.69 -5.66
N MET A 281 -3.72 14.04 -6.22
CA MET A 281 -3.15 12.82 -5.64
C MET A 281 -2.48 13.07 -4.29
N VAL A 282 -1.79 14.21 -4.12
CA VAL A 282 -1.21 14.57 -2.83
C VAL A 282 -2.30 14.89 -1.80
N LYS A 283 -3.37 15.58 -2.18
CA LYS A 283 -4.49 15.89 -1.26
C LYS A 283 -5.30 14.67 -0.86
N SER A 284 -5.38 13.67 -1.73
CA SER A 284 -6.05 12.39 -1.47
C SER A 284 -5.04 11.26 -1.24
N LYS A 285 -3.88 11.59 -0.66
CA LYS A 285 -2.72 10.70 -0.54
C LYS A 285 -3.09 9.32 0.02
N ASP A 286 -3.88 9.25 1.08
CA ASP A 286 -4.30 8.00 1.73
C ASP A 286 -5.04 7.02 0.80
N LEU A 287 -5.55 7.49 -0.35
CA LEU A 287 -6.29 6.70 -1.35
C LEU A 287 -5.53 6.56 -2.68
N THR A 288 -4.29 7.00 -2.77
CA THR A 288 -3.52 7.01 -4.02
C THR A 288 -2.14 6.38 -3.86
N LEU A 289 -1.53 6.02 -5.00
CA LEU A 289 -0.20 5.42 -5.06
C LEU A 289 0.90 6.30 -4.45
N ILE A 290 0.66 7.61 -4.26
CA ILE A 290 1.60 8.53 -3.59
C ILE A 290 1.88 8.12 -2.13
N ASN A 291 0.94 7.50 -1.42
CA ASN A 291 1.22 7.04 -0.05
C ASN A 291 2.20 5.86 0.01
N ASN A 292 2.32 5.11 -1.07
CA ASN A 292 3.12 3.88 -1.14
C ASN A 292 4.54 4.13 -1.66
N GLY A 293 4.85 5.33 -2.15
CA GLY A 293 6.18 5.66 -2.66
C GLY A 293 7.22 5.79 -1.55
N GLN A 294 8.48 5.60 -1.90
CA GLN A 294 9.57 5.63 -0.93
C GLN A 294 9.82 7.03 -0.37
N ALA A 295 9.76 8.06 -1.22
CA ALA A 295 9.90 9.45 -0.84
C ALA A 295 8.55 10.18 -0.84
N SER A 296 7.64 9.84 -1.76
CA SER A 296 6.35 10.52 -1.90
C SER A 296 5.38 10.28 -0.71
N LYS A 297 5.58 9.20 0.06
CA LYS A 297 4.90 8.98 1.35
C LYS A 297 5.19 10.07 2.40
N TYR A 298 6.20 10.91 2.19
CA TYR A 298 6.52 12.02 3.09
C TYR A 298 5.90 13.35 2.66
N LEU A 299 5.09 13.36 1.59
CA LEU A 299 4.38 14.57 1.17
C LEU A 299 3.21 14.88 2.11
N ASP A 300 3.02 16.16 2.40
CA ASP A 300 1.96 16.69 3.24
C ASP A 300 0.67 16.90 2.44
N GLN A 301 -0.32 16.06 2.73
CA GLN A 301 -1.62 16.10 2.07
C GLN A 301 -2.41 17.39 2.29
N SER A 302 -2.16 18.09 3.41
CA SER A 302 -2.85 19.36 3.70
C SER A 302 -2.36 20.52 2.81
N TYR A 303 -1.14 20.40 2.27
CA TYR A 303 -0.54 21.42 1.41
C TYR A 303 -0.90 21.21 -0.07
N GLY A 304 -0.81 19.97 -0.55
CA GLY A 304 -1.00 19.66 -1.97
C GLY A 304 0.19 20.09 -2.83
N PHE A 305 -0.08 20.48 -4.09
CA PHE A 305 0.92 20.99 -5.03
C PHE A 305 0.56 22.40 -5.46
N ILE A 306 1.42 23.38 -5.14
CA ILE A 306 1.17 24.79 -5.40
C ILE A 306 2.05 25.30 -6.56
N PRO A 307 1.46 25.61 -7.73
CA PRO A 307 2.16 26.23 -8.84
C PRO A 307 2.89 27.52 -8.44
N THR A 308 4.15 27.63 -8.82
CA THR A 308 4.93 28.87 -8.74
C THR A 308 5.07 29.44 -10.13
N ARG A 309 4.52 30.64 -10.35
CA ARG A 309 4.89 31.44 -11.53
C ARG A 309 6.28 31.99 -11.23
N PHE A 310 7.25 31.76 -12.12
CA PHE A 310 8.64 32.23 -12.06
C PHE A 310 8.84 33.39 -11.07
N ILE A 311 9.24 33.07 -9.84
CA ILE A 311 9.77 34.07 -8.93
C ILE A 311 11.25 34.14 -9.28
N MET A 312 11.65 35.22 -9.95
CA MET A 312 13.05 35.63 -10.00
C MET A 312 13.60 35.59 -8.57
N TRP A 313 14.66 34.82 -8.38
CA TRP A 313 15.46 34.84 -7.17
C TRP A 313 15.76 36.31 -6.81
N VAL A 314 15.20 36.81 -5.71
CA VAL A 314 15.81 37.95 -5.02
C VAL A 314 16.84 37.32 -4.11
N LEU A 315 18.09 37.34 -4.56
CA LEU A 315 19.25 37.11 -3.69
C LEU A 315 19.26 38.25 -2.64
N THR A 316 19.20 37.88 -1.37
CA THR A 316 19.73 38.69 -0.26
C THR A 316 20.92 37.98 0.32
#